data_AF-A0A8T7B3S0-F1
#
_entry.id   AF-A0A8T7B3S0-F1
#
_cell.length_a   1.000
_cell.length_b   1.000
_cell.length_c   1.000
_cell.angle_alpha   90.00
_cell.angle_beta   90.00
_cell.angle_gamma   90.00
#
_symmetry.space_group_name_H-M   'P 1'
#
loop_
_entity.id
_entity.type
_entity.pdbx_description
1 polymer ?
#
loop_
_entity_poly.entity_id
_entity_poly.type
_entity_poly.pdbx_seq_one_letter_code
_entity_poly.pdbx_strand_id
1 'polypeptide(L)'
;MSVRIFNLRHVPDDEADDIRALLDDNGIDYYETPDGLWGISAGAFWLRDAAQKDRAKALIDAYQETRAASARAARDELRREGRLPSLLDSFRENPLQFIVFVGLALLVLYLSTKPFLDMSR
;
A
#
# COMPACT_ATOMS: atom_id res chain seq x y z
N MET A 1 0.22 23.72 20.16
CA MET A 1 -0.47 23.53 18.86
C MET A 1 -0.43 22.04 18.55
N SER A 2 -1.53 21.46 18.08
CA SER A 2 -1.53 20.05 17.68
C SER A 2 -0.80 19.85 16.36
N VAL A 3 -0.10 18.72 16.22
CA VAL A 3 0.69 18.40 15.04
C VAL A 3 0.34 17.00 14.56
N ARG A 4 0.02 16.86 13.27
CA ARG A 4 -0.20 15.55 12.66
C ARG A 4 1.11 14.76 12.64
N ILE A 5 1.09 13.56 13.19
CA ILE A 5 2.28 12.69 13.26
C ILE A 5 2.20 11.49 12.31
N PHE A 6 0.99 10.99 12.04
CA PHE A 6 0.79 9.80 11.22
C PHE A 6 -0.52 9.88 10.43
N ASN A 7 -0.53 9.35 9.21
CA ASN A 7 -1.69 9.33 8.33
C ASN A 7 -2.22 7.89 8.26
N LEU A 8 -3.49 7.70 8.58
CA LEU A 8 -4.14 6.38 8.62
C LEU A 8 -4.73 5.96 7.27
N ARG A 9 -4.54 6.75 6.21
CA ARG A 9 -5.01 6.38 4.86
C ARG A 9 -4.35 5.09 4.40
N HIS A 10 -5.15 4.07 4.11
CA HIS A 10 -4.70 2.75 3.65
C HIS A 10 -3.78 2.03 4.66
N VAL A 11 -3.81 2.45 5.93
CA VAL A 11 -3.13 1.75 7.01
C VAL A 11 -4.06 0.63 7.48
N PRO A 12 -3.63 -0.63 7.49
CA PRO A 12 -4.46 -1.71 8.00
C PRO A 12 -4.62 -1.60 9.52
N ASP A 13 -5.72 -2.14 10.06
CA ASP A 13 -6.10 -1.93 11.46
C ASP A 13 -5.02 -2.44 12.45
N ASP A 14 -4.32 -3.52 12.13
CA ASP A 14 -3.23 -4.06 12.96
C ASP A 14 -2.05 -3.08 13.06
N GLU A 15 -1.71 -2.40 11.96
CA GLU A 15 -0.66 -1.37 11.98
C GLU A 15 -1.11 -0.14 12.78
N ALA A 16 -2.38 0.26 12.65
CA ALA A 16 -2.91 1.34 13.46
C ALA A 16 -2.87 1.01 14.96
N ASP A 17 -3.22 -0.22 15.35
CA ASP A 17 -3.14 -0.71 16.73
C ASP A 17 -1.70 -0.74 17.25
N ASP A 18 -0.75 -1.21 16.44
CA ASP A 18 0.67 -1.20 16.79
C ASP A 18 1.19 0.23 17.04
N ILE A 19 0.77 1.20 16.21
CA ILE A 19 1.15 2.61 16.41
C ILE A 19 0.49 3.20 17.66
N ARG A 20 -0.76 2.82 17.99
CA ARG A 20 -1.42 3.21 19.26
C ARG A 20 -0.60 2.71 20.45
N ALA A 21 -0.30 1.41 20.48
CA ALA A 21 0.50 0.79 21.53
C ALA A 21 1.90 1.44 21.63
N LEU A 22 2.56 1.70 20.51
CA LEU A 22 3.87 2.36 20.48
C LEU A 22 3.85 3.75 21.12
N LEU A 23 2.80 4.54 20.85
CA LEU A 23 2.65 5.88 21.43
C LEU A 23 2.31 5.80 22.93
N ASP A 24 1.41 4.89 23.31
CA ASP A 24 1.00 4.67 24.71
C ASP A 24 2.17 4.17 25.58
N ASP A 25 2.93 3.17 25.11
CA ASP A 25 4.10 2.62 25.80
C ASP A 25 5.22 3.65 26.02
N ASN A 26 5.29 4.66 25.16
CA ASN A 26 6.27 5.74 25.25
C ASN A 26 5.77 6.97 26.01
N GLY A 27 4.52 6.94 26.50
CA GLY A 27 3.87 8.03 27.23
C GLY A 27 3.65 9.26 26.36
N ILE A 28 3.32 9.07 25.08
CA ILE A 28 3.11 10.15 24.12
C ILE A 28 1.62 10.45 24.00
N ASP A 29 1.23 11.65 24.38
CA ASP A 29 -0.18 12.08 24.33
C ASP A 29 -0.63 12.36 22.88
N TYR A 30 -1.54 11.53 22.38
CA TYR A 30 -2.12 11.68 21.05
C TYR A 30 -3.66 11.77 21.06
N TYR A 31 -4.21 12.11 19.91
CA TYR A 31 -5.62 11.91 19.59
C TYR A 31 -5.75 11.44 18.15
N GLU A 32 -6.79 10.65 17.90
CA GLU A 32 -7.12 10.12 16.60
C GLU A 32 -8.27 10.91 15.99
N THR A 33 -8.18 11.17 14.69
CA THR A 33 -9.34 11.58 13.89
C THR A 33 -9.79 10.37 13.08
N PRO A 34 -11.06 9.96 13.15
CA PRO A 34 -11.56 8.85 12.35
C PRO A 34 -11.64 9.21 10.86
N ASP A 35 -11.72 8.19 10.02
CA ASP A 35 -12.03 8.36 8.61
C ASP A 35 -13.40 9.05 8.43
N GLY A 36 -13.49 9.90 7.40
CA GLY A 36 -14.76 10.51 7.04
C GLY A 36 -15.72 9.47 6.47
N LEU A 37 -17.01 9.63 6.73
CA LEU A 37 -18.07 8.69 6.31
C LEU A 37 -18.10 8.42 4.79
N TRP A 38 -17.55 9.34 3.99
CA TRP A 38 -17.48 9.26 2.53
C TRP A 38 -16.10 8.83 2.00
N GLY A 39 -15.16 8.47 2.88
CA GLY A 39 -13.78 8.09 2.50
C GLY A 39 -12.90 9.24 1.98
N ILE A 40 -13.38 10.49 2.02
CA ILE A 40 -12.68 11.65 1.49
C ILE A 40 -11.58 12.11 2.45
N SER A 41 -11.88 12.25 3.73
CA SER A 41 -10.89 12.53 4.78
C SER A 41 -10.35 11.24 5.34
N ALA A 42 -9.02 11.07 5.27
CA ALA A 42 -8.35 10.00 5.98
C ALA A 42 -8.12 10.41 7.43
N GLY A 43 -8.24 9.42 8.31
CA GLY A 43 -7.90 9.52 9.69
C GLY A 43 -6.42 9.78 9.88
N ALA A 44 -6.08 10.25 11.06
CA ALA A 44 -4.71 10.58 11.41
C ALA A 44 -4.50 10.56 12.92
N PHE A 45 -3.27 10.26 13.33
CA PHE A 45 -2.82 10.53 14.69
C PHE A 45 -2.24 11.95 14.77
N TRP A 46 -2.61 12.63 15.84
CA TRP A 46 -2.21 13.99 16.14
C TRP A 46 -1.63 14.05 17.54
N LEU A 47 -0.50 14.73 17.68
CA LEU A 47 0.10 14.99 18.98
C LEU A 47 -0.55 16.20 19.64
N ARG A 48 -0.77 16.10 20.94
CA ARG A 48 -1.22 17.25 21.75
C ARG A 48 -0.07 18.22 22.03
N ASP A 49 1.12 17.66 22.26
CA ASP A 49 2.34 18.42 22.51
C ASP A 49 3.29 18.38 21.30
N ALA A 50 3.56 19.54 20.72
CA ALA A 50 4.48 19.68 19.60
C ALA A 50 5.94 19.42 19.97
N ALA A 51 6.32 19.55 21.26
CA ALA A 51 7.68 19.27 21.72
C ALA A 51 8.03 17.77 21.59
N GLN A 52 7.03 16.89 21.60
CA GLN A 52 7.21 15.44 21.49
C GLN A 52 7.25 14.97 20.03
N LYS A 53 7.06 15.87 19.06
CA LYS A 53 6.97 15.54 17.63
C LYS A 53 8.17 14.76 17.13
N ASP A 54 9.37 15.24 17.42
CA ASP A 54 10.59 14.62 16.89
C ASP A 54 10.82 13.23 17.49
N ARG A 55 10.51 13.07 18.79
CA ARG A 55 10.56 11.78 19.48
C ARG A 55 9.53 10.79 18.91
N ALA A 56 8.27 11.21 18.77
CA ALA A 56 7.21 10.38 18.22
C ALA A 56 7.53 9.95 16.79
N LYS A 57 8.03 10.88 15.97
CA LYS A 57 8.44 10.58 14.60
C LYS A 57 9.58 9.56 14.56
N ALA A 58 10.61 9.70 15.39
CA ALA A 58 11.72 8.76 15.43
C ALA A 58 11.26 7.34 15.80
N LEU A 59 10.31 7.21 16.75
CA LEU A 59 9.75 5.91 17.14
C LEU A 59 8.96 5.27 16.00
N ILE A 60 8.08 6.04 15.34
CA ILE A 60 7.28 5.56 14.21
C ILE A 60 8.18 5.15 13.05
N ASP A 61 9.20 5.96 12.73
CA ASP A 61 10.13 5.67 11.64
C ASP A 61 10.90 4.36 11.92
N ALA A 62 11.38 4.14 13.16
CA ALA A 62 12.06 2.91 13.55
C ALA A 62 11.15 1.67 13.48
N TYR A 63 9.89 1.81 13.90
CA TYR A 63 8.88 0.76 13.75
C TYR A 63 8.66 0.42 12.27
N GLN A 64 8.49 1.43 11.42
CA GLN A 64 8.25 1.24 9.99
C GLN A 64 9.43 0.59 9.27
N GLU A 65 10.68 0.95 9.63
CA GLU A 65 11.87 0.27 9.13
C GLU A 65 11.88 -1.22 9.49
N THR A 66 11.51 -1.54 10.72
CA THR A 66 11.43 -2.92 11.21
C THR A 66 10.35 -3.71 10.45
N ARG A 67 9.15 -3.13 10.29
CA ARG A 67 8.03 -3.75 9.54
C ARG A 67 8.40 -3.96 8.07
N ALA A 68 9.04 -2.97 7.44
CA ALA A 68 9.50 -3.08 6.06
C ALA A 68 10.58 -4.16 5.88
N ALA A 69 11.52 -4.29 6.84
CA ALA A 69 12.54 -5.33 6.82
C ALA A 69 11.91 -6.74 6.90
N SER A 70 10.96 -6.93 7.83
CA SER A 70 10.22 -8.19 7.98
C SER A 70 9.43 -8.55 6.71
N ALA A 71 8.75 -7.58 6.10
CA ALA A 71 8.02 -7.79 4.85
C ALA A 71 8.95 -8.17 3.68
N ARG A 72 10.15 -7.58 3.60
CA ARG A 72 11.17 -7.95 2.59
C ARG A 72 11.67 -9.37 2.82
N ALA A 73 11.97 -9.74 4.07
CA ALA A 73 12.42 -11.09 4.42
C ALA A 73 11.36 -12.14 4.07
N ALA A 74 10.08 -11.88 4.38
CA ALA A 74 8.97 -12.75 4.01
C ALA A 74 8.84 -12.91 2.48
N ARG A 75 9.01 -11.82 1.73
CA ARG A 75 9.03 -11.88 0.25
C ARG A 75 10.22 -12.68 -0.27
N ASP A 76 11.39 -12.55 0.32
CA ASP A 76 12.59 -13.29 -0.10
C ASP A 76 12.48 -14.78 0.22
N GLU A 77 11.81 -15.15 1.31
CA GLU A 77 11.47 -16.54 1.58
C GLU A 77 10.53 -17.10 0.50
N LEU A 78 9.45 -16.38 0.18
CA LEU A 78 8.54 -16.76 -0.91
C LEU A 78 9.24 -16.83 -2.29
N ARG A 79 10.27 -15.99 -2.52
CA ARG A 79 11.13 -16.10 -3.72
C ARG A 79 11.91 -17.41 -3.72
N ARG A 80 12.52 -17.75 -2.59
CA ARG A 80 13.33 -18.97 -2.43
C ARG A 80 12.48 -20.23 -2.53
N GLU A 81 11.25 -20.21 -2.04
CA GLU A 81 10.27 -21.28 -2.23
C GLU A 81 9.73 -21.40 -3.67
N GLY A 82 10.15 -20.52 -4.59
CA GLY A 82 9.68 -20.53 -5.99
C GLY A 82 8.20 -20.17 -6.14
N ARG A 83 7.63 -19.50 -5.12
CA ARG A 83 6.18 -19.26 -4.97
C ARG A 83 5.75 -17.83 -5.28
N LEU A 84 6.67 -16.98 -5.74
CA LEU A 84 6.29 -15.72 -6.36
C LEU A 84 5.92 -16.03 -7.81
N PRO A 85 4.62 -16.12 -8.16
CA PRO A 85 4.21 -16.37 -9.52
C PRO A 85 4.77 -15.23 -10.37
N SER A 86 5.81 -15.53 -11.13
CA SER A 86 6.25 -14.63 -12.17
C SER A 86 5.19 -14.65 -13.27
N LEU A 87 5.12 -13.61 -14.09
CA LEU A 87 4.23 -13.61 -15.26
C LEU A 87 4.50 -14.83 -16.18
N LEU A 88 5.73 -15.37 -16.12
CA LEU A 88 6.15 -16.61 -16.78
C LEU A 88 5.56 -17.87 -16.14
N ASP A 89 5.32 -17.88 -14.82
CA ASP A 89 4.64 -19.01 -14.14
C ASP A 89 3.16 -19.04 -14.49
N SER A 90 2.48 -17.88 -14.52
CA SER A 90 1.09 -17.81 -15.01
C SER A 90 0.96 -18.23 -16.48
N PHE A 91 1.96 -17.95 -17.32
CA PHE A 91 2.02 -18.45 -18.70
C PHE A 91 2.17 -19.97 -18.76
N ARG A 92 2.92 -20.58 -17.82
CA ARG A 92 3.13 -22.03 -17.77
C ARG A 92 1.94 -22.79 -17.19
N GLU A 93 1.25 -22.21 -16.21
CA GLU A 93 0.10 -22.84 -15.56
C GLU A 93 -1.15 -22.83 -16.45
N ASN A 94 -1.41 -21.75 -17.21
CA ASN A 94 -2.61 -21.63 -18.05
C ASN A 94 -2.34 -20.91 -19.39
N PRO A 95 -1.54 -21.52 -20.30
CA PRO A 95 -1.15 -20.89 -21.57
C PRO A 95 -2.35 -20.51 -22.46
N LEU A 96 -3.43 -21.29 -22.42
CA LEU A 96 -4.61 -21.07 -23.24
C LEU A 96 -5.37 -19.79 -22.83
N GLN A 97 -5.55 -19.58 -21.52
CA GLN A 97 -6.25 -18.42 -20.99
C GLN A 97 -5.47 -17.13 -21.28
N PHE A 98 -4.14 -17.17 -21.17
CA PHE A 98 -3.26 -16.06 -21.52
C PHE A 98 -3.39 -15.66 -23.01
N ILE A 99 -3.36 -16.63 -23.93
CA ILE A 99 -3.51 -16.37 -25.37
C ILE A 99 -4.88 -15.76 -25.68
N VAL A 100 -5.96 -16.23 -25.05
CA VAL A 100 -7.31 -15.67 -25.25
C VAL A 100 -7.37 -14.21 -24.79
N PHE A 101 -6.83 -13.89 -23.61
CA PHE A 101 -6.83 -12.50 -23.11
C PHE A 101 -5.98 -11.57 -23.98
N VAL A 102 -4.79 -12.01 -24.40
CA VAL A 102 -3.93 -11.23 -25.32
C VAL A 102 -4.63 -11.04 -26.67
N GLY A 103 -5.24 -12.09 -27.22
CA GLY A 103 -6.01 -12.00 -28.45
C GLY A 103 -7.19 -11.04 -28.36
N LEU A 104 -7.94 -11.07 -27.25
CA LEU A 104 -9.04 -10.15 -26.99
C LEU A 104 -8.53 -8.70 -26.85
N ALA A 105 -7.45 -8.48 -26.11
CA ALA A 105 -6.85 -7.16 -25.96
C ALA A 105 -6.38 -6.59 -27.30
N LEU A 106 -5.75 -7.40 -28.15
CA LEU A 106 -5.35 -7.01 -29.51
C LEU A 106 -6.56 -6.76 -30.42
N LEU A 107 -7.63 -7.55 -30.29
CA LEU A 107 -8.87 -7.35 -31.05
C LEU A 107 -9.52 -6.02 -30.67
N VAL A 108 -9.64 -5.73 -29.37
CA VAL A 108 -10.19 -4.46 -28.87
C VAL A 108 -9.31 -3.30 -29.30
N LEU A 109 -8.00 -3.43 -29.18
CA LEU A 109 -7.06 -2.41 -29.63
C LEU A 109 -7.20 -2.16 -31.14
N TYR A 110 -7.24 -3.22 -31.95
CA TYR A 110 -7.43 -3.13 -33.39
C TYR A 110 -8.75 -2.44 -33.76
N LEU A 111 -9.87 -2.88 -33.19
CA LEU A 111 -11.18 -2.26 -33.43
C LEU A 111 -11.21 -0.80 -32.96
N SER A 112 -10.52 -0.49 -31.86
CA SER A 112 -10.44 0.86 -31.32
C SER A 112 -9.55 1.78 -32.15
N THR A 113 -8.40 1.31 -32.65
CA THR A 113 -7.44 2.14 -33.41
C THR A 113 -7.77 2.21 -34.89
N LYS A 114 -8.46 1.21 -35.44
CA LYS A 114 -8.89 1.17 -36.85
C LYS A 114 -9.61 2.45 -37.30
N PRO A 115 -10.65 2.97 -36.61
CA PRO A 115 -11.33 4.19 -37.06
C PRO A 115 -10.42 5.43 -37.00
N PHE A 116 -9.44 5.49 -36.09
CA PHE A 116 -8.49 6.60 -36.03
C PHE A 116 -7.43 6.52 -37.13
N LEU A 117 -6.97 5.32 -37.47
CA LEU A 117 -6.01 5.09 -38.56
C LEU A 117 -6.65 5.33 -39.93
N ASP A 118 -7.89 4.88 -40.14
CA ASP A 118 -8.65 5.14 -41.37
C ASP A 118 -8.99 6.64 -41.57
N MET A 119 -9.14 7.41 -40.49
CA MET A 119 -9.37 8.87 -40.59
C MET A 119 -8.12 9.67 -40.96
N SER A 120 -6.93 9.05 -40.94
CA SER A 120 -5.65 9.69 -41.27
C SER A 120 -5.20 9.49 -42.72
N ARG A 121 -6.03 8.84 -43.55
CA ARG A 121 -5.78 8.57 -44.98
C ARG A 121 -6.67 9.40 -45.90
#